data_AF-A0A7Y3J5Z6-F1
#
_entry.id   AF-A0A7Y3J5Z6-F1
#
_cell.length_a   1.000
_cell.length_b   1.000
_cell.length_c   1.000
_cell.angle_alpha   90.00
_cell.angle_beta   90.00
_cell.angle_gamma   90.00
#
_symmetry.space_group_name_H-M   'P 1'
#
loop_
_entity.id
_entity.type
_entity.pdbx_description
1 polymer ?
#
loop_
_entity_poly.entity_id
_entity_poly.type
_entity_poly.pdbx_seq_one_letter_code
_entity_poly.pdbx_strand_id
1 'polypeptide(L)'
;MSDAILTINAGSSSIKFALYAADAQAGTVARAPLAAGEAEGIGTNPHLRILEDGHVTVDQDFAVDADQDVILRQILGWIGTHSSGRKLVAAGHRVVHGGALFDAPTRVSAAVIEALASLAPLAPLHQPHNLAPIRVLAAASPDLPQVACFDTAFHAGQAAVVTHYAIPRALSEEGVRRYGFHGLSYEYVSGTLAGYLGERAAGRIVIAHLGNGASLCAIEGGRSVATTMGLTTLDGVPMGTRSGAIDPGVLLYLMKEKGLGYDALSELLYHRSGLLGVSGISPDMRTLLASPAPQAR
;
A
#
# COMPACT_ATOMS: atom_id res chain seq x y z
N MET A 1 17.29 -11.36 -25.50
CA MET A 1 16.77 -10.04 -25.09
C MET A 1 15.92 -10.28 -23.85
N SER A 2 16.21 -9.61 -22.74
CA SER A 2 15.45 -9.80 -21.50
C SER A 2 14.07 -9.18 -21.66
N ASP A 3 13.03 -9.85 -21.16
CA ASP A 3 11.70 -9.30 -21.05
C ASP A 3 11.63 -8.24 -19.93
N ALA A 4 10.49 -7.58 -19.77
CA ALA A 4 10.25 -6.62 -18.70
C ALA A 4 8.96 -6.94 -17.92
N ILE A 5 8.98 -6.70 -16.62
CA ILE A 5 7.81 -6.74 -15.74
C ILE A 5 7.57 -5.34 -15.18
N LEU A 6 6.32 -4.89 -15.23
CA LEU A 6 5.88 -3.63 -14.67
C LEU A 6 5.32 -3.85 -13.27
N THR A 7 5.66 -3.01 -12.31
CA THR A 7 4.98 -2.93 -11.02
C THR A 7 4.31 -1.56 -10.87
N ILE A 8 3.07 -1.52 -10.41
CA ILE A 8 2.31 -0.26 -10.21
C ILE A 8 1.74 -0.22 -8.79
N ASN A 9 1.85 0.94 -8.15
CA ASN A 9 1.19 1.29 -6.91
C ASN A 9 0.51 2.65 -7.06
N ALA A 10 -0.82 2.65 -7.18
CA ALA A 10 -1.62 3.86 -7.34
C ALA A 10 -2.42 4.15 -6.06
N GLY A 11 -2.22 5.34 -5.49
CA GLY A 11 -3.02 5.91 -4.40
C GLY A 11 -3.86 7.08 -4.89
N SER A 12 -4.50 7.80 -3.95
CA SER A 12 -5.36 8.95 -4.30
C SER A 12 -4.59 10.16 -4.82
N SER A 13 -3.38 10.40 -4.31
CA SER A 13 -2.56 11.57 -4.66
C SER A 13 -1.24 11.24 -5.36
N SER A 14 -0.99 9.95 -5.63
CA SER A 14 0.24 9.52 -6.31
C SER A 14 0.11 8.21 -7.07
N ILE A 15 0.95 8.03 -8.08
CA ILE A 15 1.16 6.78 -8.79
C ILE A 15 2.66 6.52 -8.84
N LYS A 16 3.08 5.37 -8.32
CA LYS A 16 4.46 4.89 -8.40
C LYS A 16 4.52 3.68 -9.31
N PHE A 17 5.56 3.60 -10.13
CA PHE A 17 5.78 2.44 -10.98
C PHE A 17 7.27 2.15 -11.15
N ALA A 18 7.57 0.91 -11.54
CA ALA A 18 8.92 0.49 -11.90
C ALA A 18 8.88 -0.62 -12.95
N LEU A 19 9.89 -0.63 -13.82
CA LEU A 19 10.14 -1.67 -14.80
C LEU A 19 11.35 -2.48 -14.37
N TYR A 20 11.20 -3.80 -14.31
CA TYR A 20 12.27 -4.73 -13.96
C TYR A 20 12.59 -5.62 -15.15
N ALA A 21 13.88 -5.85 -15.40
CA ALA A 21 14.30 -6.87 -16.34
C ALA A 21 13.88 -8.25 -15.81
N ALA A 22 13.31 -9.08 -16.68
CA ALA A 22 12.89 -10.43 -16.36
C ALA A 22 13.43 -11.42 -17.39
N ASP A 23 13.73 -12.62 -16.91
CA ASP A 23 13.95 -13.80 -17.75
C ASP A 23 12.79 -14.75 -17.50
N ALA A 24 11.84 -14.78 -18.43
CA ALA A 24 10.65 -15.62 -18.33
C ALA A 24 10.98 -17.12 -18.39
N GLN A 25 12.08 -17.52 -19.05
CA GLN A 25 12.48 -18.92 -19.14
C GLN A 25 13.15 -19.38 -17.84
N ALA A 26 14.01 -18.55 -17.27
CA ALA A 26 14.66 -18.84 -15.99
C ALA A 26 13.75 -18.55 -14.77
N GLY A 27 12.62 -17.85 -14.96
CA GLY A 27 11.74 -17.44 -13.87
C GLY A 27 12.38 -16.43 -12.93
N THR A 28 13.26 -15.57 -13.43
CA THR A 28 14.02 -14.61 -12.61
C THR A 28 13.66 -13.16 -12.93
N VAL A 29 13.78 -12.29 -11.93
CA VAL A 29 13.55 -10.85 -12.06
C VAL A 29 14.73 -10.11 -11.42
N ALA A 30 15.25 -9.09 -12.11
CA ALA A 30 16.31 -8.25 -11.58
C ALA A 30 15.82 -7.45 -10.36
N ARG A 31 16.71 -7.24 -9.38
CA ARG A 31 16.38 -6.43 -8.19
C ARG A 31 16.44 -4.92 -8.45
N ALA A 32 17.33 -4.49 -9.33
CA ALA A 32 17.42 -3.09 -9.74
C ALA A 32 16.41 -2.82 -10.86
N PRO A 33 15.61 -1.75 -10.76
CA PRO A 33 14.72 -1.36 -11.84
C PRO A 33 15.53 -0.81 -13.02
N LEU A 34 15.07 -1.10 -14.25
CA LEU A 34 15.51 -0.45 -15.49
C LEU A 34 15.07 1.01 -15.50
N ALA A 35 13.83 1.23 -15.06
CA ALA A 35 13.24 2.54 -14.89
C ALA A 35 12.27 2.55 -13.73
N ALA A 36 12.12 3.70 -13.09
CA ALA A 36 11.13 3.93 -12.05
C ALA A 36 10.62 5.36 -12.15
N GLY A 37 9.35 5.54 -11.82
CA GLY A 37 8.75 6.86 -11.83
C GLY A 37 7.69 7.04 -10.76
N GLU A 38 7.46 8.29 -10.47
CA GLU A 38 6.46 8.74 -9.50
C GLU A 38 5.74 9.95 -10.09
N ALA A 39 4.41 9.83 -10.16
CA ALA A 39 3.53 10.98 -10.21
C ALA A 39 3.08 11.29 -8.78
N GLU A 40 3.30 12.51 -8.32
CA GLU A 40 2.89 12.98 -7.00
C GLU A 40 2.05 14.26 -7.10
N GLY A 41 1.40 14.67 -6.02
CA GLY A 41 0.59 15.89 -6.00
C GLY A 41 -0.69 15.81 -6.84
N ILE A 42 -1.17 14.61 -7.17
CA ILE A 42 -2.39 14.43 -7.98
C ILE A 42 -3.59 15.04 -7.24
N GLY A 43 -4.33 15.92 -7.93
CA GLY A 43 -5.42 16.71 -7.37
C GLY A 43 -5.01 18.04 -6.70
N THR A 44 -3.71 18.36 -6.65
CA THR A 44 -3.21 19.65 -6.14
C THR A 44 -2.20 20.30 -7.08
N ASN A 45 -0.98 19.76 -7.16
CA ASN A 45 0.06 20.22 -8.09
C ASN A 45 0.74 18.99 -8.69
N PRO A 46 0.09 18.33 -9.69
CA PRO A 46 0.54 17.05 -10.13
C PRO A 46 1.84 17.16 -10.92
N HIS A 47 2.81 16.33 -10.55
CA HIS A 47 4.16 16.33 -11.11
C HIS A 47 4.62 14.90 -11.35
N LEU A 48 5.12 14.61 -12.55
CA LEU A 48 5.66 13.30 -12.93
C LEU A 48 7.17 13.39 -13.12
N ARG A 49 7.87 12.52 -12.41
CA ARG A 49 9.30 12.31 -12.57
C ARG A 49 9.59 10.85 -12.91
N ILE A 50 10.34 10.60 -13.97
CA ILE A 50 10.76 9.26 -14.39
C ILE A 50 12.28 9.22 -14.50
N LEU A 51 12.86 8.18 -13.92
CA LEU A 51 14.27 7.84 -14.02
C LEU A 51 14.44 6.57 -14.84
N GLU A 52 15.34 6.58 -15.81
CA GLU A 52 15.79 5.42 -16.58
C GLU A 52 17.31 5.33 -16.45
N ASP A 53 17.84 4.15 -16.10
CA ASP A 53 19.28 3.93 -15.87
C ASP A 53 19.94 5.00 -14.98
N GLY A 54 19.21 5.46 -13.95
CA GLY A 54 19.66 6.47 -12.99
C GLY A 54 19.59 7.93 -13.48
N HIS A 55 19.15 8.18 -14.71
CA HIS A 55 19.02 9.52 -15.29
C HIS A 55 17.56 9.94 -15.38
N VAL A 56 17.28 11.22 -15.11
CA VAL A 56 15.93 11.77 -15.27
C VAL A 56 15.64 11.90 -16.76
N THR A 57 14.62 11.18 -17.24
CA THR A 57 14.17 11.21 -18.64
C THR A 57 12.85 11.93 -18.82
N VAL A 58 12.04 12.02 -17.75
CA VAL A 58 10.83 12.84 -17.69
C VAL A 58 10.83 13.61 -16.39
N ASP A 59 10.54 14.90 -16.49
CA ASP A 59 10.38 15.84 -15.39
C ASP A 59 9.34 16.86 -15.86
N GLN A 60 8.08 16.65 -15.49
CA GLN A 60 6.95 17.35 -16.10
C GLN A 60 5.84 17.64 -15.10
N ASP A 61 5.40 18.90 -15.10
CA ASP A 61 4.17 19.34 -14.45
C ASP A 61 2.94 19.06 -15.31
N PHE A 62 1.83 18.76 -14.64
CA PHE A 62 0.51 18.70 -15.25
C PHE A 62 -0.32 19.91 -14.85
N ALA A 63 -1.43 20.12 -15.56
CA ALA A 63 -2.46 21.02 -15.08
C ALA A 63 -2.94 20.57 -13.68
N VAL A 64 -3.28 21.54 -12.82
CA VAL A 64 -3.73 21.32 -11.43
C VAL A 64 -4.93 20.37 -11.36
N ASP A 65 -5.82 20.47 -12.34
CA ASP A 65 -7.05 19.67 -12.49
C ASP A 65 -6.85 18.42 -13.34
N ALA A 66 -5.61 18.03 -13.66
CA ALA A 66 -5.33 16.83 -14.42
C ALA A 66 -5.85 15.58 -13.67
N ASP A 67 -6.73 14.87 -14.35
CA ASP A 67 -7.27 13.60 -13.87
C ASP A 67 -6.14 12.56 -13.74
N GLN A 68 -6.22 11.75 -12.69
CA GLN A 68 -5.35 10.60 -12.47
C GLN A 68 -5.31 9.68 -13.70
N ASP A 69 -6.43 9.55 -14.42
CA ASP A 69 -6.52 8.77 -15.65
C ASP A 69 -5.63 9.32 -16.78
N VAL A 70 -5.48 10.65 -16.88
CA VAL A 70 -4.62 11.30 -17.88
C VAL A 70 -3.16 11.00 -17.57
N ILE A 71 -2.78 11.19 -16.31
CA ILE A 71 -1.41 10.91 -15.82
C ILE A 71 -1.06 9.44 -16.03
N LEU A 72 -1.98 8.54 -15.68
CA LEU A 72 -1.82 7.10 -15.86
C LEU A 72 -1.63 6.73 -17.35
N ARG A 73 -2.44 7.29 -18.26
CA ARG A 73 -2.26 7.05 -19.70
C ARG A 73 -0.92 7.57 -20.20
N GLN A 74 -0.43 8.69 -19.69
CA GLN A 74 0.90 9.21 -20.03
C GLN A 74 2.01 8.27 -19.54
N ILE A 75 1.92 7.79 -18.30
CA ILE A 75 2.86 6.80 -17.75
C ILE A 75 2.86 5.53 -18.62
N LEU A 76 1.69 5.00 -18.96
CA LEU A 76 1.57 3.78 -19.78
C LEU A 76 2.06 3.99 -21.23
N GLY A 77 1.82 5.17 -21.81
CA GLY A 77 2.36 5.55 -23.12
C GLY A 77 3.89 5.66 -23.10
N TRP A 78 4.46 6.22 -22.02
CA TRP A 78 5.89 6.25 -21.80
C TRP A 78 6.46 4.82 -21.69
N ILE A 79 5.85 3.94 -20.89
CA ILE A 79 6.26 2.53 -20.74
C ILE A 79 6.23 1.80 -22.09
N GLY A 80 5.19 2.01 -22.92
CA GLY A 80 5.07 1.38 -24.22
C GLY A 80 6.14 1.78 -25.23
N THR A 81 6.79 2.94 -25.03
CA THR A 81 7.83 3.48 -25.92
C THR A 81 9.24 3.37 -25.34
N HIS A 82 9.39 3.23 -24.02
CA HIS A 82 10.66 3.29 -23.29
C HIS A 82 10.96 2.02 -22.48
N SER A 83 10.57 0.84 -22.99
CA SER A 83 10.99 -0.44 -22.41
C SER A 83 12.45 -0.82 -22.76
N SER A 84 13.23 0.13 -23.29
CA SER A 84 14.56 -0.06 -23.89
C SER A 84 14.63 -1.28 -24.82
N GLY A 85 13.61 -1.42 -25.68
CA GLY A 85 13.49 -2.51 -26.67
C GLY A 85 13.03 -3.85 -26.09
N ARG A 86 12.63 -3.91 -24.81
CA ARG A 86 12.16 -5.13 -24.15
C ARG A 86 10.65 -5.29 -24.29
N LYS A 87 10.20 -6.54 -24.36
CA LYS A 87 8.78 -6.84 -24.36
C LYS A 87 8.26 -6.82 -22.92
N LEU A 88 7.20 -6.06 -22.67
CA LEU A 88 6.46 -6.16 -21.41
C LEU A 88 5.71 -7.50 -21.38
N VAL A 89 6.01 -8.36 -20.40
CA VAL A 89 5.45 -9.72 -20.33
C VAL A 89 4.49 -9.93 -19.17
N ALA A 90 4.48 -9.05 -18.17
CA ALA A 90 3.48 -9.03 -17.12
C ALA A 90 3.43 -7.67 -16.40
N ALA A 91 2.34 -7.42 -15.68
CA ALA A 91 2.24 -6.32 -14.72
C ALA A 91 1.75 -6.79 -13.34
N GLY A 92 2.41 -6.34 -12.28
CA GLY A 92 2.01 -6.53 -10.89
C GLY A 92 1.41 -5.25 -10.32
N HIS A 93 0.26 -5.36 -9.67
CA HIS A 93 -0.48 -4.24 -9.11
C HIS A 93 -0.54 -4.40 -7.59
N ARG A 94 -0.04 -3.41 -6.85
CA ARG A 94 -0.31 -3.35 -5.41
C ARG A 94 -1.79 -3.00 -5.20
N VAL A 95 -2.48 -3.86 -4.46
CA VAL A 95 -3.86 -3.64 -4.02
C VAL A 95 -3.89 -3.64 -2.49
N VAL A 96 -4.46 -2.60 -1.91
CA VAL A 96 -4.43 -2.40 -0.45
C VAL A 96 -5.29 -3.43 0.27
N HIS A 97 -6.44 -3.81 -0.29
CA HIS A 97 -7.39 -4.68 0.41
C HIS A 97 -7.86 -5.85 -0.48
N GLY A 98 -7.49 -7.07 -0.10
CA GLY A 98 -7.99 -8.32 -0.70
C GLY A 98 -9.26 -8.87 -0.03
N GLY A 99 -9.65 -8.30 1.11
CA GLY A 99 -10.80 -8.79 1.87
C GLY A 99 -10.57 -10.20 2.37
N ALA A 100 -11.66 -10.94 2.63
CA ALA A 100 -11.58 -12.36 2.92
C ALA A 100 -11.47 -13.23 1.65
N LEU A 101 -11.60 -12.61 0.46
CA LEU A 101 -11.67 -13.31 -0.81
C LEU A 101 -10.29 -13.63 -1.39
N PHE A 102 -9.30 -12.75 -1.16
CA PHE A 102 -7.98 -12.85 -1.76
C PHE A 102 -6.89 -12.95 -0.68
N ASP A 103 -6.32 -14.16 -0.54
CA ASP A 103 -5.29 -14.51 0.43
C ASP A 103 -3.90 -14.72 -0.19
N ALA A 104 -3.78 -14.58 -1.52
CA ALA A 104 -2.55 -14.71 -2.28
C ALA A 104 -2.57 -13.83 -3.55
N PRO A 105 -1.40 -13.52 -4.14
CA PRO A 105 -1.33 -12.83 -5.44
C PRO A 105 -2.19 -13.55 -6.48
N THR A 106 -3.05 -12.80 -7.15
CA THR A 106 -4.11 -13.37 -8.01
C THR A 106 -4.01 -12.82 -9.42
N ARG A 107 -4.02 -13.70 -10.43
CA ARG A 107 -4.10 -13.28 -11.83
C ARG A 107 -5.42 -12.54 -12.07
N VAL A 108 -5.30 -11.32 -12.60
CA VAL A 108 -6.45 -10.46 -12.89
C VAL A 108 -7.26 -11.06 -14.03
N SER A 109 -8.57 -11.06 -13.83
CA SER A 109 -9.62 -11.32 -14.83
C SER A 109 -10.75 -10.32 -14.61
N ALA A 110 -11.72 -10.26 -15.54
CA ALA A 110 -12.91 -9.42 -15.35
C ALA A 110 -13.65 -9.75 -14.04
N ALA A 111 -13.77 -11.03 -13.68
CA ALA A 111 -14.40 -11.47 -12.44
C ALA A 111 -13.61 -11.00 -11.19
N VAL A 112 -12.28 -11.01 -11.25
CA VAL A 112 -11.43 -10.50 -10.16
C VAL A 112 -11.58 -8.99 -10.01
N ILE A 113 -11.67 -8.23 -11.11
CA ILE A 113 -11.89 -6.78 -11.06
C ILE A 113 -13.22 -6.45 -10.38
N GLU A 114 -14.30 -7.16 -10.73
CA GLU A 114 -15.62 -6.95 -10.10
C GLU A 114 -15.62 -7.34 -8.62
N ALA A 115 -15.02 -8.48 -8.27
CA ALA A 115 -14.87 -8.90 -6.89
C ALA A 115 -14.09 -7.86 -6.07
N LEU A 116 -12.98 -7.33 -6.60
CA LEU A 116 -12.22 -6.27 -5.94
C LEU A 116 -12.98 -4.95 -5.86
N ALA A 117 -13.80 -4.61 -6.85
CA ALA A 117 -14.64 -3.41 -6.81
C ALA A 117 -15.67 -3.50 -5.68
N SER A 118 -16.22 -4.69 -5.42
CA SER A 118 -17.16 -4.93 -4.30
C SER A 118 -16.55 -4.71 -2.91
N LEU A 119 -15.21 -4.73 -2.80
CA LEU A 119 -14.48 -4.46 -1.56
C LEU A 119 -14.25 -2.97 -1.27
N ALA A 120 -14.72 -2.06 -2.14
CA ALA A 120 -14.58 -0.62 -1.95
C ALA A 120 -15.04 -0.12 -0.56
N PRO A 121 -16.11 -0.63 0.07
CA PRO A 121 -16.49 -0.23 1.41
C PRO A 121 -15.42 -0.48 2.49
N LEU A 122 -14.54 -1.46 2.31
CA LEU A 122 -13.45 -1.76 3.26
C LEU A 122 -12.24 -0.83 3.09
N ALA A 123 -12.06 -0.26 1.91
CA ALA A 123 -10.92 0.61 1.60
C ALA A 123 -11.31 1.74 0.63
N PRO A 124 -12.27 2.61 1.00
CA PRO A 124 -12.86 3.58 0.06
C PRO A 124 -11.83 4.56 -0.51
N LEU A 125 -10.83 4.94 0.28
CA LEU A 125 -9.76 5.86 -0.11
C LEU A 125 -8.65 5.23 -0.96
N HIS A 126 -8.69 3.91 -1.20
CA HIS A 126 -7.60 3.20 -1.88
C HIS A 126 -8.10 2.28 -3.01
N GLN A 127 -9.18 1.54 -2.78
CA GLN A 127 -9.65 0.51 -3.71
C GLN A 127 -9.93 1.04 -5.12
N PRO A 128 -10.64 2.18 -5.31
CA PRO A 128 -10.87 2.72 -6.65
C PRO A 128 -9.56 3.06 -7.37
N HIS A 129 -8.62 3.69 -6.66
CA HIS A 129 -7.32 4.08 -7.21
C HIS A 129 -6.43 2.88 -7.53
N ASN A 130 -6.51 1.79 -6.76
CA ASN A 130 -5.79 0.55 -7.08
C ASN A 130 -6.35 -0.13 -8.35
N LEU A 131 -7.67 -0.04 -8.60
CA LEU A 131 -8.33 -0.66 -9.75
C LEU A 131 -8.19 0.14 -11.05
N ALA A 132 -8.00 1.46 -10.97
CA ALA A 132 -7.80 2.31 -12.14
C ALA A 132 -6.67 1.82 -13.08
N PRO A 133 -5.42 1.61 -12.63
CA PRO A 133 -4.34 1.09 -13.49
C PRO A 133 -4.61 -0.30 -14.04
N ILE A 134 -5.31 -1.16 -13.28
CA ILE A 134 -5.69 -2.51 -13.72
C ILE A 134 -6.64 -2.41 -14.92
N ARG A 135 -7.68 -1.59 -14.80
CA ARG A 135 -8.68 -1.41 -15.87
C ARG A 135 -8.07 -0.79 -17.12
N VAL A 136 -7.23 0.23 -16.96
CA VAL A 136 -6.57 0.89 -18.11
C VAL A 136 -5.62 -0.06 -18.82
N LEU A 137 -4.79 -0.82 -18.09
CA LEU A 137 -3.92 -1.81 -18.72
C LEU A 137 -4.69 -2.96 -19.37
N ALA A 138 -5.77 -3.44 -18.75
CA ALA A 138 -6.61 -4.49 -19.33
C ALA A 138 -7.25 -4.06 -20.66
N ALA A 139 -7.63 -2.78 -20.78
CA ALA A 139 -8.14 -2.22 -22.03
C ALA A 139 -7.04 -2.00 -23.07
N ALA A 140 -5.87 -1.50 -22.67
CA ALA A 140 -4.78 -1.16 -23.58
C ALA A 140 -3.98 -2.38 -24.05
N SER A 141 -3.91 -3.44 -23.26
CA SER A 141 -3.15 -4.66 -23.57
C SER A 141 -3.87 -5.90 -23.01
N PRO A 142 -4.95 -6.36 -23.67
CA PRO A 142 -5.79 -7.46 -23.17
C PRO A 142 -5.04 -8.78 -22.95
N ASP A 143 -4.00 -9.02 -23.74
CA ASP A 143 -3.20 -10.24 -23.66
C ASP A 143 -2.08 -10.17 -22.61
N LEU A 144 -1.83 -8.99 -22.01
CA LEU A 144 -0.80 -8.82 -20.99
C LEU A 144 -1.28 -9.43 -19.66
N PRO A 145 -0.60 -10.47 -19.13
CA PRO A 145 -0.91 -10.99 -17.81
C PRO A 145 -0.74 -9.92 -16.73
N GLN A 146 -1.82 -9.68 -15.97
CA GLN A 146 -1.82 -8.80 -14.81
C GLN A 146 -2.01 -9.62 -13.54
N VAL A 147 -1.34 -9.23 -12.46
CA VAL A 147 -1.43 -9.88 -11.14
C VAL A 147 -1.73 -8.81 -10.09
N ALA A 148 -2.80 -9.00 -9.32
CA ALA A 148 -3.09 -8.20 -8.13
C ALA A 148 -2.37 -8.81 -6.92
N CYS A 149 -1.58 -8.00 -6.23
CA CYS A 149 -0.78 -8.36 -5.06
C CYS A 149 -1.30 -7.59 -3.85
N PHE A 150 -1.76 -8.31 -2.82
CA PHE A 150 -2.55 -7.70 -1.73
C PHE A 150 -1.72 -7.42 -0.49
N ASP A 151 -1.83 -6.21 0.06
CA ASP A 151 -1.23 -5.86 1.35
C ASP A 151 -1.80 -6.70 2.52
N THR A 152 -3.00 -7.26 2.36
CA THR A 152 -3.68 -8.09 3.38
C THR A 152 -3.31 -9.58 3.29
N ALA A 153 -2.82 -10.05 2.14
CA ALA A 153 -2.68 -11.49 1.85
C ALA A 153 -1.74 -12.22 2.84
N PHE A 154 -0.58 -11.62 3.15
CA PHE A 154 0.39 -12.21 4.08
C PHE A 154 -0.18 -12.49 5.48
N HIS A 155 -1.26 -11.81 5.86
CA HIS A 155 -1.92 -11.94 7.17
C HIS A 155 -3.14 -12.87 7.15
N ALA A 156 -3.59 -13.33 5.98
CA ALA A 156 -4.83 -14.10 5.84
C ALA A 156 -4.82 -15.43 6.62
N GLY A 157 -3.63 -16.01 6.84
CA GLY A 157 -3.46 -17.25 7.60
C GLY A 157 -3.55 -17.12 9.13
N GLN A 158 -3.78 -15.91 9.67
CA GLN A 158 -3.92 -15.71 11.12
C GLN A 158 -5.17 -16.40 11.69
N ALA A 159 -5.05 -16.93 12.90
CA ALA A 159 -6.15 -17.62 13.58
C ALA A 159 -7.32 -16.67 13.86
N ALA A 160 -8.56 -17.19 13.85
CA ALA A 160 -9.77 -16.40 14.09
C ALA A 160 -9.72 -15.60 15.40
N VAL A 161 -9.19 -16.18 16.47
CA VAL A 161 -9.01 -15.52 17.78
C VAL A 161 -8.11 -14.27 17.72
N VAL A 162 -7.16 -14.22 16.78
CA VAL A 162 -6.30 -13.06 16.55
C VAL A 162 -7.01 -11.99 15.73
N THR A 163 -7.84 -12.43 14.77
CA THR A 163 -8.46 -11.51 13.82
C THR A 163 -9.81 -10.94 14.26
N HIS A 164 -10.52 -11.60 15.17
CA HIS A 164 -11.83 -11.14 15.62
C HIS A 164 -11.72 -10.02 16.65
N TYR A 165 -12.60 -9.02 16.51
CA TYR A 165 -12.85 -8.04 17.55
C TYR A 165 -13.82 -8.62 18.59
N ALA A 166 -13.72 -8.17 19.84
CA ALA A 166 -14.62 -8.54 20.93
C ALA A 166 -15.96 -7.76 20.82
N ILE A 167 -16.64 -7.91 19.68
CA ILE A 167 -17.91 -7.28 19.32
C ILE A 167 -18.90 -8.38 18.84
N PRO A 168 -20.19 -8.07 18.59
CA PRO A 168 -21.15 -9.07 18.13
C PRO A 168 -20.65 -9.86 16.91
N ARG A 169 -20.78 -11.20 16.96
CA ARG A 169 -20.27 -12.14 15.96
C ARG A 169 -20.75 -11.83 14.53
N ALA A 170 -22.00 -11.40 14.37
CA ALA A 170 -22.58 -11.07 13.07
C ALA A 170 -21.73 -10.05 12.30
N LEU A 171 -21.13 -9.07 12.99
CA LEU A 171 -20.26 -8.08 12.34
C LEU A 171 -18.99 -8.73 11.79
N SER A 172 -18.40 -9.70 12.49
CA SER A 172 -17.24 -10.45 11.95
C SER A 172 -17.63 -11.33 10.76
N GLU A 173 -18.84 -11.87 10.74
CA GLU A 173 -19.39 -12.61 9.59
C GLU A 173 -19.64 -11.70 8.38
N GLU A 174 -19.95 -10.42 8.62
CA GLU A 174 -20.01 -9.36 7.60
C GLU A 174 -18.62 -8.84 7.16
N GLY A 175 -17.53 -9.34 7.77
CA GLY A 175 -16.16 -8.97 7.40
C GLY A 175 -15.52 -7.89 8.29
N VAL A 176 -16.15 -7.50 9.40
CA VAL A 176 -15.55 -6.63 10.43
C VAL A 176 -14.57 -7.44 11.27
N ARG A 177 -13.32 -7.48 10.80
CA ARG A 177 -12.20 -8.20 11.43
C ARG A 177 -10.89 -7.47 11.14
N ARG A 178 -9.83 -7.86 11.86
CA ARG A 178 -8.47 -7.47 11.54
C ARG A 178 -8.03 -8.15 10.24
N TYR A 179 -7.58 -7.34 9.28
CA TYR A 179 -6.94 -7.81 8.05
C TYR A 179 -5.43 -7.62 8.10
N GLY A 180 -4.96 -6.49 8.64
CA GLY A 180 -3.54 -6.13 8.60
C GLY A 180 -3.10 -5.65 7.21
N PHE A 181 -2.05 -4.83 7.17
CA PHE A 181 -1.50 -4.27 5.93
C PHE A 181 0.03 -4.28 5.98
N HIS A 182 0.66 -3.77 4.92
CA HIS A 182 2.09 -3.93 4.66
C HIS A 182 2.51 -5.40 4.49
N GLY A 183 1.57 -6.29 4.15
CA GLY A 183 1.83 -7.72 3.94
C GLY A 183 2.89 -7.99 2.90
N LEU A 184 2.90 -7.26 1.78
CA LEU A 184 3.95 -7.38 0.75
C LEU A 184 5.35 -7.05 1.30
N SER A 185 5.45 -6.07 2.20
CA SER A 185 6.73 -5.75 2.86
C SER A 185 7.14 -6.84 3.83
N TYR A 186 6.22 -7.36 4.64
CA TYR A 186 6.52 -8.43 5.58
C TYR A 186 6.88 -9.73 4.88
N GLU A 187 6.17 -10.08 3.81
CA GLU A 187 6.45 -11.23 2.97
C GLU A 187 7.86 -11.14 2.38
N TYR A 188 8.21 -10.00 1.80
CA TYR A 188 9.56 -9.78 1.26
C TYR A 188 10.63 -9.90 2.34
N VAL A 189 10.49 -9.18 3.46
CA VAL A 189 11.50 -9.23 4.54
C VAL A 189 11.62 -10.65 5.07
N SER A 190 10.50 -11.31 5.40
CA SER A 190 10.45 -12.70 5.87
C SER A 190 11.22 -13.64 4.93
N GLY A 191 11.01 -13.53 3.61
CA GLY A 191 11.72 -14.32 2.60
C GLY A 191 13.24 -14.06 2.52
N THR A 192 13.71 -12.89 2.97
CA THR A 192 15.14 -12.57 3.00
C THR A 192 15.84 -12.94 4.32
N LEU A 193 15.08 -13.11 5.41
CA LEU A 193 15.65 -13.28 6.76
C LEU A 193 16.56 -14.51 6.89
N ALA A 194 16.30 -15.58 6.14
CA ALA A 194 17.17 -16.77 6.16
C ALA A 194 18.62 -16.43 5.79
N GLY A 195 18.83 -15.50 4.85
CA GLY A 195 20.17 -15.04 4.46
C GLY A 195 20.88 -14.20 5.53
N TYR A 196 20.14 -13.61 6.47
CA TYR A 196 20.70 -12.78 7.55
C TYR A 196 20.80 -13.50 8.89
N LEU A 197 19.85 -14.37 9.19
CA LEU A 197 19.66 -14.98 10.51
C LEU A 197 19.90 -16.51 10.51
N GLY A 198 20.12 -17.13 9.35
CA GLY A 198 20.25 -18.58 9.22
C GLY A 198 19.00 -19.31 9.72
N GLU A 199 19.19 -20.39 10.48
CA GLU A 199 18.10 -21.19 11.05
C GLU A 199 17.16 -20.40 11.97
N ARG A 200 17.64 -19.30 12.58
CA ARG A 200 16.81 -18.44 13.45
C ARG A 200 15.66 -17.75 12.68
N ALA A 201 15.76 -17.65 11.35
CA ALA A 201 14.69 -17.11 10.51
C ALA A 201 13.37 -17.92 10.60
N ALA A 202 13.45 -19.20 10.96
CA ALA A 202 12.27 -20.04 11.19
C ALA A 202 11.63 -19.86 12.59
N GLY A 203 12.28 -19.10 13.47
CA GLY A 203 11.81 -18.86 14.83
C GLY A 203 10.68 -17.83 14.93
N ARG A 204 10.56 -17.24 16.13
CA ARG A 204 9.62 -16.15 16.43
C ARG A 204 10.29 -14.81 16.23
N ILE A 205 9.78 -14.02 15.31
CA ILE A 205 10.36 -12.74 14.90
C ILE A 205 9.28 -11.67 14.94
N VAL A 206 9.64 -10.47 15.39
CA VAL A 206 8.82 -9.28 15.22
C VAL A 206 9.48 -8.39 14.19
N ILE A 207 8.76 -8.06 13.11
CA ILE A 207 9.21 -7.09 12.11
C ILE A 207 8.49 -5.77 12.36
N ALA A 208 9.24 -4.69 12.48
CA ALA A 208 8.72 -3.32 12.52
C ALA A 208 8.88 -2.67 11.14
N HIS A 209 7.76 -2.44 10.45
CA HIS A 209 7.73 -1.63 9.24
C HIS A 209 7.46 -0.18 9.66
N LEU A 210 8.50 0.66 9.61
CA LEU A 210 8.44 2.04 10.11
C LEU A 210 8.62 3.03 8.95
N GLY A 211 7.50 3.59 8.51
CA GLY A 211 7.44 4.68 7.53
C GLY A 211 6.39 5.71 7.95
N ASN A 212 5.87 6.49 6.98
CA ASN A 212 4.77 7.43 7.27
C ASN A 212 3.50 6.68 7.71
N GLY A 213 3.23 5.52 7.10
CA GLY A 213 2.41 4.47 7.71
C GLY A 213 3.32 3.48 8.43
N ALA A 214 2.93 3.04 9.64
CA ALA A 214 3.76 2.16 10.45
C ALA A 214 2.96 0.99 11.02
N SER A 215 3.56 -0.19 11.06
CA SER A 215 2.95 -1.37 11.67
C SER A 215 4.02 -2.35 12.15
N LEU A 216 3.64 -3.24 13.06
CA LEU A 216 4.46 -4.38 13.47
C LEU A 216 3.73 -5.67 13.13
N CYS A 217 4.51 -6.70 12.79
CA CYS A 217 4.01 -8.04 12.51
C CYS A 217 4.82 -9.06 13.32
N ALA A 218 4.12 -9.91 14.07
CA ALA A 218 4.70 -11.09 14.66
C ALA A 218 4.65 -12.23 13.64
N ILE A 219 5.78 -12.91 13.48
CA ILE A 219 6.00 -13.97 12.51
C ILE A 219 6.52 -15.21 13.25
N GLU A 220 6.01 -16.38 12.88
CA GLU A 220 6.48 -17.68 13.34
C GLU A 220 6.61 -18.61 12.13
N GLY A 221 7.78 -19.22 11.93
CA GLY A 221 8.02 -20.09 10.77
C GLY A 221 7.85 -19.38 9.43
N GLY A 222 8.18 -18.08 9.37
CA GLY A 222 8.03 -17.26 8.16
C GLY A 222 6.59 -16.80 7.86
N ARG A 223 5.60 -17.17 8.68
CA ARG A 223 4.18 -16.82 8.50
C ARG A 223 3.72 -15.77 9.51
N SER A 224 2.84 -14.86 9.09
CA SER A 224 2.23 -13.89 10.01
C SER A 224 1.31 -14.59 11.02
N VAL A 225 1.52 -14.32 12.31
CA VAL A 225 0.68 -14.82 13.41
C VAL A 225 -0.06 -13.71 14.15
N ALA A 226 0.41 -12.46 14.08
CA ALA A 226 -0.30 -11.27 14.54
C ALA A 226 0.22 -10.01 13.84
N THR A 227 -0.60 -8.96 13.76
CA THR A 227 -0.23 -7.66 13.18
C THR A 227 -0.93 -6.52 13.91
N THR A 228 -0.28 -5.35 13.98
CA THR A 228 -0.82 -4.21 14.74
C THR A 228 -1.93 -3.47 14.01
N MET A 229 -1.93 -3.44 12.67
CA MET A 229 -3.01 -2.82 11.92
C MET A 229 -4.25 -3.70 11.93
N GLY A 230 -5.42 -3.05 11.90
CA GLY A 230 -6.73 -3.63 12.19
C GLY A 230 -7.53 -3.96 10.93
N LEU A 231 -8.82 -3.64 11.00
CA LEU A 231 -9.72 -3.53 9.84
C LEU A 231 -9.19 -2.51 8.82
N THR A 232 -8.59 -1.43 9.32
CA THR A 232 -8.05 -0.34 8.50
C THR A 232 -6.60 -0.06 8.88
N THR A 233 -5.95 0.80 8.08
CA THR A 233 -4.59 1.29 8.31
C THR A 233 -4.49 2.32 9.45
N LEU A 234 -5.58 2.57 10.20
CA LEU A 234 -5.63 3.52 11.30
C LEU A 234 -5.19 2.91 12.64
N ASP A 235 -5.53 1.64 12.88
CA ASP A 235 -5.22 0.92 14.13
C ASP A 235 -3.72 0.56 14.23
N GLY A 236 -3.25 0.33 15.45
CA GLY A 236 -1.88 -0.09 15.73
C GLY A 236 -1.02 1.01 16.36
N VAL A 237 0.21 1.17 15.87
CA VAL A 237 1.15 2.16 16.42
C VAL A 237 0.84 3.57 15.89
N PRO A 238 1.20 4.65 16.62
CA PRO A 238 1.16 6.00 16.09
C PRO A 238 1.99 6.12 14.81
N MET A 239 1.51 6.92 13.86
CA MET A 239 2.17 7.11 12.56
C MET A 239 2.39 8.61 12.29
N GLY A 240 2.74 9.00 11.06
CA GLY A 240 2.99 10.41 10.73
C GLY A 240 1.82 11.33 11.10
N THR A 241 0.64 11.05 10.54
CA THR A 241 -0.61 11.82 10.76
C THR A 241 -1.75 11.00 11.36
N ARG A 242 -1.56 9.68 11.48
CA ARG A 242 -2.60 8.74 11.96
C ARG A 242 -2.45 8.48 13.45
N SER A 243 -3.58 8.42 14.15
CA SER A 243 -3.59 8.25 15.61
C SER A 243 -2.93 6.95 16.08
N GLY A 244 -3.05 5.88 15.30
CA GLY A 244 -2.85 4.54 15.85
C GLY A 244 -4.02 4.15 16.76
N ALA A 245 -3.79 3.18 17.62
CA ALA A 245 -4.74 2.70 18.60
C ALA A 245 -5.13 3.83 19.58
N ILE A 246 -6.43 4.03 19.74
CA ILE A 246 -7.02 4.95 20.71
C ILE A 246 -8.20 4.26 21.39
N ASP A 247 -8.47 4.63 22.63
CA ASP A 247 -9.65 4.16 23.36
C ASP A 247 -10.94 4.55 22.59
N PRO A 248 -11.81 3.59 22.23
CA PRO A 248 -13.10 3.90 21.61
C PRO A 248 -13.97 4.88 22.39
N GLY A 249 -13.84 4.93 23.72
CA GLY A 249 -14.51 5.90 24.58
C GLY A 249 -14.12 7.36 24.29
N VAL A 250 -12.89 7.60 23.82
CA VAL A 250 -12.46 8.94 23.37
C VAL A 250 -13.25 9.37 22.14
N LEU A 251 -13.52 8.45 21.21
CA LEU A 251 -14.32 8.75 20.01
C LEU A 251 -15.74 9.15 20.42
N LEU A 252 -16.38 8.37 21.31
CA LEU A 252 -17.72 8.67 21.82
C LEU A 252 -17.77 10.01 22.55
N TYR A 253 -16.74 10.33 23.34
CA TYR A 253 -16.62 11.62 24.01
C TYR A 253 -16.52 12.78 23.01
N LEU A 254 -15.67 12.66 21.98
CA LEU A 254 -15.52 13.70 20.96
C LEU A 254 -16.81 13.91 20.16
N MET A 255 -17.55 12.84 19.85
CA MET A 255 -18.85 12.96 19.19
C MET A 255 -19.84 13.71 20.08
N LYS A 256 -19.97 13.29 21.33
CA LYS A 256 -21.00 13.81 22.24
C LYS A 256 -20.69 15.23 22.73
N GLU A 257 -19.48 15.45 23.22
CA GLU A 257 -19.11 16.66 23.95
C GLU A 257 -18.48 17.73 23.04
N LYS A 258 -17.94 17.32 21.89
CA LYS A 258 -17.35 18.24 20.90
C LYS A 258 -18.17 18.33 19.61
N GLY A 259 -19.23 17.53 19.47
CA GLY A 259 -20.12 17.56 18.30
C GLY A 259 -19.46 17.08 17.01
N LEU A 260 -18.35 16.33 17.08
CA LEU A 260 -17.67 15.88 15.88
C LEU A 260 -18.47 14.76 15.20
N GLY A 261 -18.92 15.02 13.97
CA GLY A 261 -19.49 14.00 13.09
C GLY A 261 -18.42 13.09 12.47
N TYR A 262 -18.86 12.17 11.62
CA TYR A 262 -18.01 11.18 10.95
C TYR A 262 -16.83 11.82 10.19
N ASP A 263 -17.09 12.83 9.36
CA ASP A 263 -16.03 13.45 8.54
C ASP A 263 -14.98 14.16 9.39
N ALA A 264 -15.41 14.91 10.41
CA ALA A 264 -14.51 15.61 11.31
C ALA A 264 -13.67 14.67 12.18
N LEU A 265 -14.24 13.55 12.63
CA LEU A 265 -13.48 12.50 13.31
C LEU A 265 -12.50 11.81 12.37
N SER A 266 -12.93 11.49 11.15
CA SER A 266 -12.07 10.85 10.15
C SER A 266 -10.87 11.73 9.83
N GLU A 267 -11.10 13.02 9.58
CA GLU A 267 -10.05 14.02 9.39
C GLU A 267 -9.10 14.10 10.59
N LEU A 268 -9.64 14.17 11.81
CA LEU A 268 -8.84 14.18 13.03
C LEU A 268 -7.92 12.95 13.10
N LEU A 269 -8.48 11.76 12.91
CA LEU A 269 -7.78 10.49 13.12
C LEU A 269 -6.79 10.17 12.00
N TYR A 270 -7.08 10.51 10.75
CA TYR A 270 -6.23 10.20 9.60
C TYR A 270 -5.18 11.26 9.27
N HIS A 271 -5.49 12.54 9.52
CA HIS A 271 -4.71 13.65 8.98
C HIS A 271 -4.18 14.62 10.04
N ARG A 272 -4.76 14.67 11.24
CA ARG A 272 -4.38 15.63 12.29
C ARG A 272 -3.88 15.01 13.59
N SER A 273 -3.64 13.70 13.60
CA SER A 273 -3.17 12.94 14.76
C SER A 273 -1.71 12.48 14.58
N GLY A 274 -1.29 11.43 15.28
CA GLY A 274 0.04 10.85 15.13
C GLY A 274 1.16 11.77 15.60
N LEU A 275 2.33 11.64 14.98
CA LEU A 275 3.49 12.51 15.23
C LEU A 275 3.16 13.99 15.03
N LEU A 276 2.38 14.32 14.00
CA LEU A 276 1.91 15.67 13.76
C LEU A 276 1.04 16.18 14.92
N GLY A 277 0.05 15.40 15.34
CA GLY A 277 -0.89 15.80 16.39
C GLY A 277 -0.23 15.97 17.75
N VAL A 278 0.71 15.08 18.10
CA VAL A 278 1.44 15.13 19.39
C VAL A 278 2.49 16.24 19.40
N SER A 279 3.25 16.39 18.32
CA SER A 279 4.31 17.41 18.26
C SER A 279 3.79 18.81 17.99
N GLY A 280 2.68 18.93 17.25
CA GLY A 280 2.19 20.20 16.70
C GLY A 280 3.12 20.80 15.63
N ILE A 281 4.12 20.05 15.15
CA ILE A 281 5.21 20.57 14.30
C ILE A 281 5.20 19.90 12.93
N SER A 282 5.40 18.58 12.86
CA SER A 282 5.57 17.87 11.59
C SER A 282 5.25 16.38 11.73
N PRO A 283 4.70 15.74 10.69
CA PRO A 283 4.62 14.29 10.63
C PRO A 283 5.96 13.62 10.24
N ASP A 284 6.97 14.39 9.82
CA ASP A 284 8.27 13.89 9.37
C ASP A 284 9.26 13.78 10.54
N MET A 285 9.71 12.55 10.82
CA MET A 285 10.70 12.25 11.85
C MET A 285 12.02 13.00 11.67
N ARG A 286 12.46 13.29 10.44
CA ARG A 286 13.69 14.06 10.19
C ARG A 286 13.55 15.48 10.72
N THR A 287 12.40 16.11 10.47
CA THR A 287 12.08 17.44 11.00
C THR A 287 12.02 17.43 12.53
N LEU A 288 11.38 16.43 13.13
CA LEU A 288 11.24 16.33 14.58
C LEU A 288 12.59 16.10 15.27
N LEU A 289 13.42 15.18 14.76
CA LEU A 289 14.74 14.91 15.32
C LEU A 289 15.66 16.14 15.25
N ALA A 290 15.59 16.90 14.17
CA ALA A 290 16.35 18.15 14.00
C ALA A 290 15.82 19.30 14.88
N SER A 291 14.57 19.24 15.35
CA SER A 291 13.96 20.28 16.17
C SER A 291 14.48 20.24 17.63
N PRO A 292 14.82 21.39 18.23
CA PRO A 292 15.15 21.48 19.65
C PRO A 292 13.90 21.57 20.55
N ALA A 293 12.70 21.68 19.98
CA ALA A 293 11.47 21.86 20.75
C ALA A 293 11.17 20.60 21.60
N PRO A 294 10.79 20.74 22.89
CA PRO A 294 10.45 19.59 23.73
C PRO A 294 9.33 18.71 23.18
N GLN A 295 8.38 19.29 22.44
CA GLN A 295 7.26 18.58 21.82
C GLN A 295 7.69 17.70 20.63
N ALA A 296 8.93 17.86 20.13
CA ALA A 296 9.49 17.06 19.06
C ALA A 296 10.30 15.84 19.54
N ARG A 297 10.27 15.55 20.86
CA ARG A 297 11.06 14.50 21.51
C ARG A 297 10.17 13.41 22.09
#